data_AF-A0A7S0WT36-F1
#
_entry.id   AF-A0A7S0WT36-F1
#
_cell.length_a   1.000
_cell.length_b   1.000
_cell.length_c   1.000
_cell.angle_alpha   90.00
_cell.angle_beta   90.00
_cell.angle_gamma   90.00
#
_symmetry.space_group_name_H-M   'P 1'
#
loop_
_entity.id
_entity.type
_entity.pdbx_description
1 polymer ?
#
loop_
_entity_poly.entity_id
_entity_poly.type
_entity_poly.pdbx_seq_one_letter_code
_entity_poly.pdbx_strand_id
1 'polypeptide(L)'
;FAQDKKSIVITVPQKQDAAKQNVALGPGGNQYQFKFDSVLHEVSQEDVYEAAASDVLQSLLEGYNGTIMCYGQTGAGKTFTMSGGRQSFKQRGLIPRVLTQLFQEVKAQSDTEFKVTVTFLEIYNDQLFDLLDITTQPHEISVHERAGPAQGGGAGSGVSVSGLRSVVVGSEAEALQLLFEGETNR
;
A
#
# COMPACT_ATOMS: atom_id res chain seq x y z
N PHE A 1 -26.86 6.07 -3.75
CA PHE A 1 -25.83 5.27 -3.08
C PHE A 1 -26.45 4.62 -1.87
N ALA A 2 -26.28 3.31 -1.69
CA ALA A 2 -26.85 2.61 -0.54
C ALA A 2 -26.28 3.21 0.76
N GLN A 3 -27.10 3.29 1.81
CA GLN A 3 -26.69 3.72 3.15
C GLN A 3 -25.64 2.78 3.79
N ASP A 4 -25.38 1.63 3.17
CA ASP A 4 -24.45 0.61 3.61
C ASP A 4 -23.07 0.83 2.97
N LYS A 5 -22.09 1.27 3.78
CA LYS A 5 -20.68 1.49 3.38
C LYS A 5 -19.93 0.19 3.04
N LYS A 6 -20.61 -0.93 2.81
CA LYS A 6 -19.99 -2.24 2.53
C LYS A 6 -20.43 -2.87 1.21
N SER A 7 -21.34 -2.25 0.47
CA SER A 7 -21.78 -2.80 -0.81
C SER A 7 -21.94 -1.75 -1.91
N ILE A 8 -21.61 -2.14 -3.14
CA ILE A 8 -21.83 -1.36 -4.35
C ILE A 8 -22.73 -2.16 -5.28
N VAL A 9 -23.75 -1.51 -5.83
CA VAL A 9 -24.60 -2.06 -6.89
C VAL A 9 -24.31 -1.32 -8.19
N ILE A 10 -23.84 -2.05 -9.20
CA ILE A 10 -23.58 -1.55 -10.54
C ILE A 10 -24.73 -1.99 -11.44
N THR A 11 -25.43 -1.03 -12.06
CA THR A 11 -26.46 -1.32 -13.06
C THR A 11 -25.89 -1.07 -14.45
N VAL A 12 -25.87 -2.10 -15.29
CA VAL A 12 -25.44 -1.98 -16.69
C VAL A 12 -26.66 -1.67 -17.56
N PRO A 13 -26.71 -0.52 -18.24
CA PRO A 13 -27.79 -0.24 -19.18
C PRO A 13 -27.70 -1.20 -20.37
N GLN A 14 -28.81 -1.87 -20.70
CA GLN A 14 -28.89 -2.70 -21.90
C GLN A 14 -28.72 -1.81 -23.14
N LYS A 15 -27.64 -2.04 -23.90
CA LYS A 15 -27.62 -1.64 -25.30
C LYS A 15 -28.57 -2.57 -26.07
N GLN A 16 -29.41 -2.01 -26.93
CA GLN A 16 -30.15 -2.76 -27.95
C GLN A 16 -29.11 -3.36 -28.92
N ASP A 17 -28.57 -4.54 -28.59
CA ASP A 17 -27.95 -5.52 -29.51
C ASP A 17 -27.46 -6.70 -28.67
N ALA A 18 -28.42 -7.49 -28.20
CA ALA A 18 -28.16 -8.69 -27.41
C ALA A 18 -27.85 -9.87 -28.34
N ALA A 19 -26.56 -10.13 -28.56
CA ALA A 19 -26.11 -11.47 -28.97
C ALA A 19 -24.74 -11.79 -28.36
N LYS A 20 -24.75 -12.72 -27.40
CA LYS A 20 -23.63 -13.48 -26.83
C LYS A 20 -22.84 -12.84 -25.67
N GLN A 21 -23.35 -12.94 -24.44
CA GLN A 21 -22.49 -13.12 -23.28
C GLN A 21 -23.11 -14.12 -22.28
N ASN A 22 -22.33 -15.15 -21.93
CA ASN A 22 -22.68 -16.24 -21.01
C ASN A 22 -22.37 -15.82 -19.57
N VAL A 23 -23.25 -15.02 -18.94
CA VAL A 23 -23.20 -14.78 -17.50
C VAL A 23 -24.60 -14.99 -16.94
N ALA A 24 -24.75 -15.90 -15.97
CA ALA A 24 -26.02 -16.16 -15.32
C ALA A 24 -26.43 -14.93 -14.49
N LEU A 25 -27.50 -14.27 -14.89
CA LEU A 25 -28.05 -13.08 -14.25
C LEU A 25 -29.05 -13.47 -13.17
N GLY A 26 -28.96 -12.87 -11.98
CA GLY A 26 -30.00 -12.97 -10.95
C GLY A 26 -31.33 -12.36 -11.42
N PRO A 27 -32.46 -12.63 -10.72
CA PRO A 27 -33.76 -12.11 -11.10
C PRO A 27 -33.76 -10.57 -10.96
N GLY A 28 -33.57 -9.87 -12.08
CA GLY A 28 -33.25 -8.43 -12.13
C GLY A 28 -32.30 -8.04 -13.27
N GLY A 29 -31.67 -9.02 -13.93
CA GLY A 29 -31.20 -8.96 -15.33
C GLY A 29 -30.03 -8.05 -15.69
N ASN A 30 -29.73 -6.99 -14.93
CA ASN A 30 -28.71 -5.99 -15.29
C ASN A 30 -27.96 -5.39 -14.09
N GLN A 31 -28.11 -5.96 -12.90
CA GLN A 31 -27.48 -5.46 -11.67
C GLN A 31 -26.42 -6.43 -11.16
N TYR A 32 -25.24 -5.89 -10.88
CA TYR A 32 -24.14 -6.59 -10.22
C TYR A 32 -23.97 -6.00 -8.83
N GLN A 33 -24.03 -6.84 -7.80
CA GLN A 33 -23.79 -6.43 -6.42
C GLN A 33 -22.44 -6.97 -5.95
N PHE A 34 -21.61 -6.09 -5.42
CA PHE A 34 -20.31 -6.41 -4.83
C PHE A 34 -20.33 -6.05 -3.35
N LYS A 35 -19.67 -6.88 -2.54
CA LYS A 35 -19.48 -6.65 -1.10
C LYS A 35 -18.00 -6.51 -0.80
N PHE A 36 -17.67 -5.58 0.08
CA PHE A 36 -16.31 -5.25 0.50
C PHE A 36 -16.30 -5.02 2.01
N ASP A 37 -15.11 -5.00 2.61
CA ASP A 37 -14.95 -4.63 4.02
C ASP A 37 -15.37 -3.17 4.27
N SER A 38 -15.02 -2.29 3.32
CA SER A 38 -15.42 -0.90 3.30
C SER A 38 -15.47 -0.35 1.87
N VAL A 39 -16.41 0.57 1.62
CA VAL A 39 -16.59 1.32 0.39
C VAL A 39 -16.39 2.80 0.71
N LEU A 40 -15.33 3.37 0.14
CA LEU A 40 -14.92 4.75 0.36
C LEU A 40 -15.30 5.60 -0.87
N HIS A 41 -16.20 6.56 -0.70
CA HIS A 41 -16.66 7.46 -1.75
C HIS A 41 -16.68 8.90 -1.25
N GLU A 42 -16.01 9.81 -1.97
CA GLU A 42 -15.88 11.24 -1.61
C GLU A 42 -15.39 11.46 -0.17
N VAL A 43 -14.50 10.60 0.29
CA VAL A 43 -13.92 10.67 1.64
C VAL A 43 -12.60 11.44 1.65
N SER A 44 -12.17 11.86 2.84
CA SER A 44 -10.86 12.48 3.03
C SER A 44 -9.73 11.45 3.05
N GLN A 45 -8.48 11.90 2.88
CA GLN A 45 -7.30 11.04 3.00
C GLN A 45 -7.12 10.50 4.43
N GLU A 46 -7.69 11.18 5.43
CA GLU A 46 -7.69 10.73 6.82
C GLU A 46 -8.63 9.55 7.00
N ASP A 47 -9.84 9.62 6.44
CA ASP A 47 -10.77 8.49 6.44
C ASP A 47 -10.20 7.26 5.72
N VAL A 48 -9.44 7.47 4.64
CA VAL A 48 -8.73 6.38 3.93
C VAL A 48 -7.65 5.76 4.82
N TYR A 49 -6.90 6.58 5.56
CA TYR A 49 -5.90 6.09 6.51
C TYR A 49 -6.54 5.26 7.62
N GLU A 50 -7.61 5.74 8.24
CA GLU A 50 -8.33 5.00 9.28
C GLU A 50 -8.87 3.67 8.76
N ALA A 51 -9.43 3.66 7.54
CA ALA A 51 -10.03 2.46 6.97
C ALA A 51 -9.03 1.41 6.49
N ALA A 52 -7.81 1.79 6.10
CA ALA A 52 -6.88 0.91 5.39
C ALA A 52 -5.51 0.73 6.04
N ALA A 53 -5.08 1.63 6.93
CA ALA A 53 -3.70 1.68 7.42
C ALA A 53 -3.56 1.68 8.95
N SER A 54 -4.55 2.21 9.68
CA SER A 54 -4.50 2.33 11.14
C SER A 54 -4.26 0.97 11.83
N ASP A 55 -5.11 -0.03 11.55
CA ASP A 55 -4.98 -1.39 12.11
C ASP A 55 -3.69 -2.11 11.66
N VAL A 56 -3.22 -1.83 10.45
CA VAL A 56 -1.97 -2.39 9.91
C VAL A 56 -0.77 -1.84 10.67
N LEU A 57 -0.76 -0.56 11.01
CA LEU A 57 0.29 0.06 11.81
C LEU A 57 0.28 -0.46 13.24
N GLN A 58 -0.89 -0.65 13.86
CA GLN A 58 -0.98 -1.25 15.19
C GLN A 58 -0.40 -2.66 15.21
N SER A 59 -0.77 -3.49 14.23
CA SER A 59 -0.20 -4.83 14.07
C SER A 59 1.32 -4.80 13.84
N LEU A 60 1.83 -3.81 13.10
CA LEU A 60 3.27 -3.62 12.89
C LEU A 60 4.01 -3.35 14.20
N LEU A 61 3.45 -2.50 15.07
CA LEU A 61 4.03 -2.17 16.37
C LEU A 61 4.02 -3.36 17.35
N GLU A 62 3.10 -4.30 17.17
CA GLU A 62 3.07 -5.59 17.89
C GLU A 62 4.07 -6.63 17.34
N GLY A 63 4.78 -6.31 16.26
CA GLY A 63 5.80 -7.17 15.65
C GLY A 63 5.32 -8.05 14.49
N TYR A 64 4.14 -7.76 13.92
CA TYR A 64 3.65 -8.42 12.71
C TYR A 64 4.06 -7.70 11.42
N ASN A 65 4.11 -8.42 10.30
CA ASN A 65 4.32 -7.79 8.99
C ASN A 65 3.01 -7.19 8.46
N GLY A 66 3.06 -5.94 8.02
CA GLY A 66 1.93 -5.23 7.39
C GLY A 66 2.18 -4.94 5.91
N THR A 67 1.14 -5.01 5.07
CA THR A 67 1.24 -4.61 3.65
C THR A 67 -0.05 -3.94 3.21
N ILE A 68 0.09 -2.79 2.56
CA ILE A 68 -1.02 -2.06 1.95
C ILE A 68 -0.69 -1.85 0.49
N MET A 69 -1.62 -2.23 -0.39
CA MET A 69 -1.43 -2.14 -1.84
C MET A 69 -2.60 -1.41 -2.49
N CYS A 70 -2.30 -0.44 -3.35
CA CYS A 70 -3.31 0.22 -4.19
C CYS A 70 -3.38 -0.45 -5.56
N TYR A 71 -4.57 -0.90 -5.95
CA TYR A 71 -4.83 -1.51 -7.25
C TYR A 71 -5.95 -0.78 -8.01
N GLY A 72 -5.83 -0.71 -9.33
CA GLY A 72 -6.81 -0.05 -10.20
C GLY A 72 -6.20 0.46 -11.51
N GLN A 73 -7.05 0.88 -12.45
CA GLN A 73 -6.60 1.41 -13.74
C GLN A 73 -5.76 2.69 -13.62
N THR A 74 -5.04 3.07 -14.68
CA THR A 74 -4.36 4.37 -14.76
C THR A 74 -5.38 5.51 -14.62
N GLY A 75 -5.02 6.53 -13.84
CA GLY A 75 -5.94 7.64 -13.51
C GLY A 75 -6.95 7.35 -12.39
N ALA A 76 -7.03 6.12 -11.85
CA ALA A 76 -7.96 5.77 -10.77
C ALA A 76 -7.57 6.31 -9.37
N GLY A 77 -6.45 7.03 -9.25
CA GLY A 77 -6.04 7.64 -7.98
C GLY A 77 -5.09 6.81 -7.10
N LYS A 78 -4.43 5.76 -7.61
CA LYS A 78 -3.45 4.96 -6.83
C LYS A 78 -2.36 5.81 -6.17
N THR A 79 -1.65 6.63 -6.96
CA THR A 79 -0.61 7.55 -6.46
C THR A 79 -1.17 8.58 -5.50
N PHE A 80 -2.36 9.11 -5.79
CA PHE A 80 -3.04 10.04 -4.88
C PHE A 80 -3.37 9.37 -3.55
N THR A 81 -3.78 8.11 -3.54
CA THR A 81 -4.08 7.36 -2.31
C THR A 81 -2.81 7.11 -1.48
N MET A 82 -1.71 6.67 -2.13
CA MET A 82 -0.46 6.33 -1.43
C MET A 82 0.35 7.55 -1.00
N SER A 83 0.72 8.42 -1.93
CA SER A 83 1.56 9.60 -1.66
C SER A 83 0.75 10.82 -1.27
N GLY A 84 -0.42 10.99 -1.88
CA GLY A 84 -1.24 12.19 -1.71
C GLY A 84 -0.98 13.29 -2.72
N GLY A 85 -1.69 14.40 -2.51
CA GLY A 85 -1.46 15.65 -3.23
C GLY A 85 -0.27 16.41 -2.65
N ARG A 86 0.53 17.03 -3.53
CA ARG A 86 1.69 17.86 -3.14
C ARG A 86 1.33 19.26 -2.64
N GLN A 87 0.06 19.66 -2.78
CA GLN A 87 -0.37 21.04 -2.59
C GLN A 87 -0.76 21.39 -1.15
N SER A 88 -1.11 20.41 -0.31
CA SER A 88 -1.60 20.66 1.05
C SER A 88 -1.34 19.47 1.97
N PHE A 89 -1.07 19.77 3.24
CA PHE A 89 -0.92 18.76 4.29
C PHE A 89 -2.16 17.83 4.40
N LYS A 90 -3.37 18.39 4.23
CA LYS A 90 -4.61 17.60 4.29
C LYS A 90 -4.73 16.55 3.18
N GLN A 91 -4.04 16.76 2.06
CA GLN A 91 -4.07 15.87 0.91
C GLN A 91 -2.98 14.80 0.93
N ARG A 92 -2.09 14.79 1.94
CA ARG A 92 -1.10 13.74 2.13
C ARG A 92 -1.79 12.37 2.21
N GLY A 93 -1.23 11.40 1.50
CA GLY A 93 -1.77 10.05 1.38
C GLY A 93 -1.36 9.14 2.54
N LEU A 94 -1.47 7.84 2.31
CA LEU A 94 -1.17 6.80 3.30
C LEU A 94 0.28 6.82 3.78
N ILE A 95 1.27 6.83 2.88
CA ILE A 95 2.69 6.71 3.23
C ILE A 95 3.12 7.81 4.23
N PRO A 96 2.94 9.12 3.93
CA PRO A 96 3.34 10.15 4.88
C PRO A 96 2.55 10.10 6.20
N ARG A 97 1.27 9.71 6.19
CA ARG A 97 0.46 9.58 7.43
C ARG A 97 0.93 8.42 8.31
N VAL A 98 1.25 7.28 7.70
CA VAL A 98 1.84 6.13 8.40
C VAL A 98 3.16 6.51 9.03
N LEU A 99 4.04 7.22 8.31
CA LEU A 99 5.31 7.69 8.87
C LEU A 99 5.09 8.65 10.05
N THR A 100 4.17 9.61 9.94
CA THR A 100 3.83 10.52 11.04
C THR A 100 3.37 9.74 12.28
N GLN A 101 2.40 8.83 12.13
CA GLN A 101 1.88 8.07 13.28
C GLN A 101 2.94 7.12 13.85
N LEU A 102 3.69 6.40 13.00
CA LEU A 102 4.76 5.50 13.43
C LEU A 102 5.75 6.20 14.37
N PHE A 103 6.24 7.39 13.98
CA PHE A 103 7.19 8.13 14.81
C PHE A 103 6.56 8.77 16.05
N GLN A 104 5.24 8.99 16.08
CA GLN A 104 4.55 9.38 17.31
C GLN A 104 4.50 8.22 18.31
N GLU A 105 4.14 7.02 17.85
CA GLU A 105 4.05 5.81 18.68
C GLU A 105 5.42 5.39 19.22
N VAL A 106 6.45 5.39 18.36
CA VAL A 106 7.85 5.12 18.75
C VAL A 106 8.33 6.07 19.84
N LYS A 107 7.97 7.36 19.77
CA LYS A 107 8.36 8.35 20.79
C LYS A 107 7.56 8.20 22.09
N ALA A 108 6.33 7.71 22.02
CA ALA A 108 5.47 7.52 23.18
C ALA A 108 5.89 6.31 24.03
N GLN A 109 6.54 5.31 23.42
CA GLN A 109 7.03 4.11 24.12
C GLN A 109 8.47 4.30 24.62
N SER A 110 8.63 4.64 25.89
CA SER A 110 9.95 4.84 26.52
C SER A 110 10.71 3.55 26.81
N ASP A 111 9.98 2.43 26.92
CA ASP A 111 10.52 1.17 27.46
C ASP A 111 11.00 0.21 26.36
N THR A 112 10.86 0.61 25.10
CA THR A 112 11.21 -0.19 23.92
C THR A 112 12.17 0.59 23.03
N GLU A 113 13.26 -0.06 22.61
CA GLU A 113 14.19 0.53 21.63
C GLU A 113 13.71 0.19 20.21
N PHE A 114 13.52 1.23 19.39
CA PHE A 114 13.11 1.08 18.00
C PHE A 114 14.26 1.44 17.05
N LYS A 115 14.43 0.62 16.02
CA LYS A 115 15.27 0.93 14.86
C LYS A 115 14.40 0.93 13.62
N VAL A 116 14.18 2.12 13.05
CA VAL A 116 13.40 2.27 11.81
C VAL A 116 14.36 2.32 10.63
N THR A 117 14.07 1.54 9.60
CA THR A 117 14.88 1.46 8.38
C THR A 117 13.98 1.53 7.16
N VAL A 118 14.38 2.33 6.18
CA VAL A 118 13.61 2.59 4.96
C VAL A 118 14.40 2.12 3.73
N THR A 119 13.68 1.48 2.82
CA THR A 119 14.13 1.08 1.49
C THR A 119 13.04 1.47 0.49
N PHE A 120 13.39 1.87 -0.73
CA PHE A 120 12.41 2.24 -1.75
C PHE A 120 12.77 1.61 -3.09
N LEU A 121 11.92 0.72 -3.58
CA LEU A 121 12.15 -0.11 -4.75
C LEU A 121 11.08 0.16 -5.82
N GLU A 122 11.48 0.25 -7.08
CA GLU A 122 10.60 0.19 -8.24
C GLU A 122 10.79 -1.11 -9.02
N ILE A 123 9.68 -1.66 -9.50
CA ILE A 123 9.67 -2.78 -10.45
C ILE A 123 9.18 -2.23 -11.79
N TYR A 124 10.04 -2.25 -12.80
CA TYR A 124 9.72 -1.78 -14.14
C TYR A 124 10.29 -2.74 -15.18
N ASN A 125 9.41 -3.24 -16.06
CA ASN A 125 9.79 -4.19 -17.12
C ASN A 125 10.60 -5.40 -16.62
N ASP A 126 10.10 -6.05 -15.54
CA ASP A 126 10.73 -7.18 -14.85
C ASP A 126 12.15 -6.91 -14.30
N GLN A 127 12.53 -5.63 -14.18
CA GLN A 127 13.77 -5.19 -13.56
C GLN A 127 13.49 -4.41 -12.27
N LEU A 128 14.44 -4.50 -11.34
CA LEU A 128 14.40 -3.83 -10.05
C LEU A 128 15.27 -2.58 -10.08
N PHE A 129 14.75 -1.48 -9.54
CA PHE A 129 15.46 -0.21 -9.45
C PHE A 129 15.42 0.31 -8.02
N ASP A 130 16.58 0.68 -7.48
CA ASP A 130 16.67 1.33 -6.18
C ASP A 130 16.34 2.82 -6.34
N LEU A 131 15.22 3.26 -5.77
CA LEU A 131 14.80 4.65 -5.84
C LEU A 131 15.56 5.55 -4.85
N LEU A 132 16.29 4.98 -3.88
CA LEU A 132 17.18 5.73 -2.98
C LEU A 132 18.63 5.72 -3.46
N ASP A 133 18.98 4.95 -4.49
CA ASP A 133 20.32 4.97 -5.07
C ASP A 133 20.29 4.76 -6.58
N ILE A 134 20.22 5.87 -7.32
CA ILE A 134 20.21 5.88 -8.78
C ILE A 134 21.52 5.38 -9.42
N THR A 135 22.58 5.18 -8.62
CA THR A 135 23.85 4.64 -9.12
C THR A 135 23.87 3.11 -9.11
N THR A 136 22.98 2.48 -8.32
CA THR A 136 22.81 1.02 -8.29
C THR A 136 22.21 0.55 -9.61
N GLN A 137 22.88 -0.41 -10.27
CA GLN A 137 22.36 -0.96 -11.50
C GLN A 137 21.35 -2.09 -11.23
N PRO A 138 20.33 -2.30 -12.10
CA PRO A 138 19.30 -3.32 -11.86
C PRO A 138 19.81 -4.74 -11.65
N HIS A 139 20.94 -5.10 -12.27
CA HIS A 139 21.54 -6.42 -12.16
C HIS A 139 22.25 -6.65 -10.81
N GLU A 140 22.48 -5.60 -10.03
CA GLU A 140 23.07 -5.66 -8.70
C GLU A 140 22.01 -5.96 -7.63
N ILE A 141 20.73 -5.80 -7.97
CA ILE A 141 19.60 -6.08 -7.09
C ILE A 141 19.09 -7.50 -7.36
N SER A 142 18.93 -8.30 -6.31
CA SER A 142 18.52 -9.70 -6.44
C SER A 142 17.46 -10.09 -5.41
N VAL A 143 16.47 -10.85 -5.85
CA VAL A 143 15.43 -11.44 -4.98
C VAL A 143 15.86 -12.85 -4.60
N HIS A 144 15.87 -13.12 -3.29
CA HIS A 144 16.20 -14.41 -2.73
C HIS A 144 15.00 -14.98 -1.99
N GLU A 145 14.62 -16.20 -2.32
CA GLU A 145 13.65 -16.97 -1.55
C GLU A 145 14.39 -17.84 -0.53
N ARG A 146 14.07 -17.66 0.75
CA ARG A 146 14.55 -18.56 1.80
C ARG A 146 13.51 -19.62 2.04
N ALA A 147 13.85 -20.88 1.77
CA ALA A 147 13.08 -22.02 2.26
C ALA A 147 13.24 -22.09 3.79
N GLY A 148 12.13 -22.03 4.53
CA GLY A 148 12.13 -22.25 5.97
C GLY A 148 12.30 -23.74 6.30
N PRO A 149 12.82 -24.10 7.47
CA PRO A 149 12.88 -25.51 7.88
C PRO A 149 11.47 -26.12 7.96
N ALA A 150 11.32 -27.35 7.45
CA ALA A 150 10.04 -28.06 7.37
C ALA A 150 9.43 -28.46 8.73
N GLN A 151 10.14 -28.28 9.85
CA GLN A 151 9.65 -28.57 11.20
C GLN A 151 10.26 -27.61 12.23
N GLY A 152 9.41 -27.00 13.06
CA GLY A 152 9.78 -26.42 14.35
C GLY A 152 10.14 -24.94 14.36
N GLY A 153 9.14 -24.08 14.64
CA GLY A 153 9.25 -22.90 15.52
C GLY A 153 10.20 -21.74 15.17
N GLY A 154 10.93 -21.75 14.06
CA GLY A 154 11.90 -20.70 13.72
C GLY A 154 11.77 -20.23 12.26
N ALA A 155 11.62 -18.90 12.10
CA ALA A 155 11.61 -18.11 10.86
C ALA A 155 11.08 -18.85 9.62
N GLY A 156 9.78 -18.65 9.34
CA GLY A 156 9.11 -19.18 8.15
C GLY A 156 9.81 -18.79 6.84
N SER A 157 9.48 -19.53 5.78
CA SER A 157 9.90 -19.20 4.42
C SER A 157 9.64 -17.71 4.12
N GLY A 158 10.62 -17.02 3.54
CA GLY A 158 10.54 -15.58 3.33
C GLY A 158 11.24 -15.13 2.06
N VAL A 159 10.73 -14.05 1.46
CA VAL A 159 11.35 -13.38 0.33
C VAL A 159 12.21 -12.22 0.86
N SER A 160 13.42 -12.07 0.33
CA SER A 160 14.32 -10.96 0.68
C SER A 160 14.94 -10.37 -0.57
N VAL A 161 15.24 -9.07 -0.54
CA VAL A 161 15.91 -8.38 -1.65
C VAL A 161 17.28 -7.91 -1.18
N SER A 162 18.34 -8.25 -1.91
CA SER A 162 19.71 -7.78 -1.67
C SER A 162 20.10 -6.73 -2.70
N GLY A 163 21.05 -5.86 -2.35
CA GLY A 163 21.54 -4.80 -3.24
C GLY A 163 20.78 -3.48 -3.15
N LEU A 164 19.72 -3.41 -2.34
CA LEU A 164 19.03 -2.16 -2.05
C LEU A 164 19.73 -1.37 -0.94
N ARG A 165 19.87 -0.06 -1.14
CA ARG A 165 20.21 0.93 -0.12
C ARG A 165 19.15 0.91 0.97
N SER A 166 19.63 0.68 2.18
CA SER A 166 18.81 0.61 3.38
C SER A 166 19.26 1.71 4.35
N VAL A 167 18.39 2.67 4.61
CA VAL A 167 18.72 3.87 5.38
C VAL A 167 18.05 3.80 6.74
N VAL A 168 18.84 3.88 7.82
CA VAL A 168 18.31 4.03 9.18
C VAL A 168 17.86 5.48 9.34
N VAL A 169 16.63 5.66 9.84
CA VAL A 169 16.03 6.98 10.07
C VAL A 169 15.68 7.13 11.55
N GLY A 170 16.05 8.27 12.13
CA GLY A 170 15.79 8.61 13.53
C GLY A 170 14.55 9.49 13.72
N SER A 171 13.98 10.00 12.64
CA SER A 171 12.82 10.91 12.70
C SER A 171 11.90 10.82 11.50
N GLU A 172 10.66 11.29 11.70
CA GLU A 172 9.66 11.47 10.64
C GLU A 172 10.21 12.33 9.48
N ALA A 173 10.94 13.39 9.79
CA ALA A 173 11.47 14.31 8.77
C ALA A 173 12.46 13.62 7.84
N GLU A 174 13.36 12.80 8.38
CA GLU A 174 14.31 12.00 7.59
C GLU A 174 13.60 10.99 6.70
N ALA A 175 12.58 10.29 7.23
CA ALA A 175 11.80 9.33 6.46
C ALA A 175 11.00 9.99 5.32
N LEU A 176 10.38 11.15 5.58
CA LEU A 176 9.68 11.93 4.56
C LEU A 176 10.63 12.50 3.50
N GLN A 177 11.87 12.82 3.87
CA GLN A 177 12.89 13.26 2.90
C GLN A 177 13.25 12.12 1.94
N LEU A 178 13.43 10.89 2.43
CA LEU A 178 13.68 9.72 1.57
C LEU A 178 12.50 9.41 0.66
N LEU A 179 11.26 9.58 1.14
CA LEU A 179 10.07 9.46 0.30
C LEU A 179 10.10 10.47 -0.85
N PHE A 180 10.45 11.72 -0.58
CA PHE A 180 10.56 12.77 -1.60
C PHE A 180 11.72 12.52 -2.58
N GLU A 181 12.87 12.08 -2.08
CA GLU A 181 14.01 11.66 -2.89
C GLU A 181 13.62 10.54 -3.86
N GLY A 182 13.04 9.45 -3.35
CA GLY A 182 12.63 8.33 -4.20
C GLY A 182 11.50 8.68 -5.19
N GLU A 183 10.58 9.56 -4.83
CA GLU A 183 9.59 10.09 -5.78
C GLU A 183 10.20 10.97 -6.88
N THR A 184 11.36 11.59 -6.63
CA THR A 184 12.06 12.41 -7.62
C THR A 184 12.92 11.56 -8.56
N ASN A 185 13.43 10.44 -8.06
CA ASN A 185 14.26 9.51 -8.81
C ASN A 185 13.46 8.58 -9.74
N ARG A 186 12.14 8.47 -9.50
CA ARG A 186 11.19 7.72 -10.31
C ARG A 186 10.73 8.50 -11.55
#